data_AF-A0A6D0IRG0-F1
#
_entry.id   AF-A0A6D0IRG0-F1
#
_cell.length_a   1.000
_cell.length_b   1.000
_cell.length_c   1.000
_cell.angle_alpha   90.00
_cell.angle_beta   90.00
_cell.angle_gamma   90.00
#
_symmetry.space_group_name_H-M   'P 1'
#
loop_
_entity.id
_entity.type
_entity.pdbx_description
1 polymer ?
#
loop_
_entity_poly.entity_id
_entity_poly.type
_entity_poly.pdbx_seq_one_letter_code
_entity_poly.pdbx_strand_id
1 'polypeptide(L)'
;MKKAGLLFLVMIVIAVVAAGIGYWKLTGEESDTLRKIVLEECLPNQQQNQNPSPCAEVKPNAGYVVLKDLNGPLQYLLMPTYRINGTESPLLTDPSTPNFFWLAWQARDFMSKKYGQPVPDRAVSLAINSRTGRTQNHFHIHISCIRPDVREQLDKNLANISSRWLPLPGGLRGHEYLARRVTESELVQRSPFMML
;
A
#
# COMPACT_ATOMS: atom_id res chain seq x y z
N MET A 1 -8.57 -0.44 -59.42
CA MET A 1 -8.00 -1.46 -58.50
C MET A 1 -7.17 -0.87 -57.36
N LYS A 2 -6.30 0.14 -57.58
CA LYS A 2 -5.44 0.73 -56.52
C LYS A 2 -6.19 1.41 -55.36
N LYS A 3 -7.32 2.10 -55.62
CA LYS A 3 -8.11 2.80 -54.59
C LYS A 3 -8.83 1.84 -53.62
N ALA A 4 -9.33 0.71 -54.11
CA ALA A 4 -10.02 -0.29 -53.30
C ALA A 4 -9.05 -1.01 -52.35
N GLY A 5 -7.83 -1.32 -52.81
CA GLY A 5 -6.78 -1.88 -51.96
C GLY A 5 -6.32 -0.91 -50.85
N LEU A 6 -6.23 0.39 -51.16
CA LEU A 6 -5.90 1.41 -50.17
C LEU A 6 -6.99 1.56 -49.10
N LEU A 7 -8.26 1.58 -49.51
CA LEU A 7 -9.41 1.64 -48.59
C LEU A 7 -9.46 0.42 -47.66
N PHE A 8 -9.19 -0.78 -48.19
CA PHE A 8 -9.15 -2.00 -47.40
C PHE A 8 -8.02 -1.98 -46.35
N LEU A 9 -6.85 -1.46 -46.73
CA LEU A 9 -5.69 -1.36 -45.84
C LEU A 9 -5.92 -0.34 -44.71
N VAL A 10 -6.55 0.79 -45.01
CA VAL A 10 -6.96 1.80 -44.01
C VAL A 10 -7.95 1.21 -42.99
N MET A 11 -8.93 0.42 -43.45
CA MET A 11 -9.91 -0.22 -42.56
C MET A 11 -9.27 -1.22 -41.59
N ILE A 12 -8.28 -2.00 -42.05
CA ILE A 12 -7.54 -2.93 -41.18
C ILE A 12 -6.76 -2.17 -40.11
N VAL A 13 -6.06 -1.09 -40.47
CA VAL A 13 -5.30 -0.27 -39.50
C VAL A 13 -6.23 0.32 -38.43
N ILE A 14 -7.40 0.83 -38.82
CA ILE A 14 -8.39 1.36 -37.89
C ILE A 14 -8.87 0.27 -36.92
N ALA A 15 -9.17 -0.93 -37.42
CA ALA A 15 -9.63 -2.05 -36.59
C ALA A 15 -8.56 -2.50 -35.58
N VAL A 16 -7.28 -2.55 -35.99
CA VAL A 16 -6.16 -2.92 -35.11
C VAL A 16 -5.94 -1.84 -34.03
N VAL A 17 -5.99 -0.56 -34.40
CA VAL A 17 -5.85 0.55 -33.44
C VAL A 17 -7.02 0.55 -32.44
N ALA A 18 -8.25 0.37 -32.91
CA ALA A 18 -9.43 0.31 -32.04
C ALA A 18 -9.38 -0.90 -31.09
N ALA A 19 -8.94 -2.06 -31.58
CA ALA A 19 -8.74 -3.25 -30.75
C ALA A 19 -7.61 -3.04 -29.72
N GLY A 20 -6.51 -2.39 -30.11
CA GLY A 20 -5.41 -2.04 -29.20
C GLY A 20 -5.84 -1.07 -28.09
N ILE A 21 -6.60 -0.03 -28.43
CA ILE A 21 -7.15 0.93 -27.46
C ILE A 21 -8.19 0.25 -26.55
N GLY A 22 -9.07 -0.58 -27.12
CA GLY A 22 -10.06 -1.35 -26.36
C GLY A 22 -9.42 -2.33 -25.39
N TYR A 23 -8.39 -3.07 -25.83
CA TYR A 23 -7.62 -3.98 -25.00
C TYR A 23 -6.87 -3.23 -23.87
N TRP A 24 -6.27 -2.08 -24.15
CA TRP A 24 -5.60 -1.25 -23.14
C TRP A 24 -6.56 -0.72 -22.08
N LYS A 25 -7.77 -0.26 -22.46
CA LYS A 25 -8.81 0.12 -21.50
C LYS A 25 -9.32 -1.06 -20.66
N LEU A 26 -9.42 -2.25 -21.25
CA LEU A 26 -9.90 -3.45 -20.55
C LEU A 26 -8.85 -4.06 -19.61
N THR A 27 -7.56 -3.78 -19.82
CA THR A 27 -6.48 -4.41 -19.06
C THR A 27 -5.67 -3.44 -18.19
N GLY A 28 -5.84 -2.12 -18.32
CA GLY A 28 -4.79 -1.17 -17.95
C GLY A 28 -5.20 0.12 -17.25
N GLU A 29 -6.38 0.24 -16.65
CA GLU A 29 -6.66 1.37 -15.74
C GLU A 29 -6.52 0.93 -14.28
N GLU A 30 -5.27 0.83 -13.82
CA GLU A 30 -4.95 0.86 -12.40
C GLU A 30 -5.55 2.15 -11.81
N SER A 31 -6.38 2.02 -10.78
CA SER A 31 -7.19 3.15 -10.29
C SER A 31 -6.34 4.12 -9.46
N ASP A 32 -6.47 5.41 -9.74
CA ASP A 32 -5.81 6.50 -9.01
C ASP A 32 -6.72 7.16 -7.96
N THR A 33 -7.79 6.48 -7.54
CA THR A 33 -8.76 7.06 -6.61
C THR A 33 -8.12 7.46 -5.28
N LEU A 34 -7.31 6.57 -4.68
CA LEU A 34 -6.59 6.92 -3.45
C LEU A 34 -5.65 8.11 -3.65
N ARG A 35 -4.97 8.19 -4.80
CA ARG A 35 -4.10 9.32 -5.13
C ARG A 35 -4.88 10.63 -5.15
N LYS A 36 -6.05 10.65 -5.80
CA LYS A 36 -6.93 11.83 -5.88
C LYS A 36 -7.42 12.24 -4.50
N ILE A 37 -7.92 11.29 -3.69
CA ILE A 37 -8.35 11.56 -2.32
C ILE A 37 -7.23 12.22 -1.52
N VAL A 38 -6.01 11.70 -1.58
CA VAL A 38 -4.90 12.25 -0.81
C VAL A 38 -4.47 13.64 -1.32
N LEU A 39 -4.24 13.77 -2.62
CA LEU A 39 -3.59 14.95 -3.21
C LEU A 39 -4.56 16.08 -3.58
N GLU A 40 -5.83 15.78 -3.82
CA GLU A 40 -6.85 16.72 -4.29
C GLU A 40 -7.90 17.04 -3.22
N GLU A 41 -8.05 16.19 -2.20
CA GLU A 41 -9.01 16.42 -1.12
C GLU A 41 -8.32 16.61 0.24
N CYS A 42 -7.69 15.58 0.79
CA CYS A 42 -7.14 15.60 2.15
C CYS A 42 -6.05 16.67 2.32
N LEU A 43 -5.06 16.70 1.42
CA LEU A 43 -3.94 17.61 1.53
C LEU A 43 -4.35 19.09 1.32
N PRO A 44 -5.12 19.45 0.28
CA PRO A 44 -5.60 20.83 0.13
C PRO A 44 -6.51 21.29 1.28
N ASN A 45 -7.43 20.43 1.74
CA ASN A 45 -8.34 20.78 2.83
C ASN A 45 -7.59 20.99 4.16
N GLN A 46 -6.55 20.18 4.42
CA GLN A 46 -5.68 20.39 5.59
C GLN A 46 -4.90 21.71 5.49
N GLN A 47 -4.42 22.09 4.31
CA GLN A 47 -3.64 23.31 4.14
C GLN A 47 -4.49 24.58 4.22
N GLN A 48 -5.70 24.54 3.65
CA GLN A 48 -6.58 25.71 3.56
C GLN A 48 -7.42 25.89 4.83
N ASN A 49 -7.96 24.80 5.37
CA ASN A 49 -9.00 24.84 6.40
C ASN A 49 -8.56 24.17 7.71
N GLN A 50 -7.32 23.68 7.79
CA GLN A 50 -6.83 22.87 8.91
C GLN A 50 -7.69 21.63 9.19
N ASN A 51 -8.37 21.12 8.17
CA ASN A 51 -9.30 20.01 8.27
C ASN A 51 -8.80 18.81 7.46
N PRO A 52 -8.53 17.64 8.08
CA PRO A 52 -7.99 16.48 7.37
C PRO A 52 -9.02 15.74 6.52
N SER A 53 -10.32 16.02 6.68
CA SER A 53 -11.41 15.31 5.98
C SER A 53 -11.19 15.28 4.46
N PRO A 54 -11.37 14.12 3.78
CA PRO A 54 -11.95 12.86 4.31
C PRO A 54 -10.96 11.96 5.07
N CYS A 55 -9.67 12.32 5.12
CA CYS A 55 -8.69 11.61 5.93
C CYS A 55 -8.95 11.81 7.42
N ALA A 56 -8.55 10.83 8.22
CA ALA A 56 -8.56 10.94 9.68
C ALA A 56 -7.41 11.83 10.19
N GLU A 57 -6.29 11.87 9.45
CA GLU A 57 -5.15 12.71 9.75
C GLU A 57 -4.35 13.03 8.49
N VAL A 58 -3.78 14.24 8.43
CA VAL A 58 -2.89 14.70 7.37
C VAL A 58 -1.69 15.39 8.03
N LYS A 59 -0.47 14.91 7.74
CA LYS A 59 0.79 15.47 8.26
C LYS A 59 1.72 15.81 7.10
N PRO A 60 1.55 16.98 6.45
CA PRO A 60 2.34 17.34 5.26
C PRO A 60 3.84 17.33 5.54
N ASN A 61 4.26 17.87 6.68
CA ASN A 61 5.67 17.95 7.08
C ASN A 61 6.31 16.58 7.37
N ALA A 62 5.51 15.60 7.77
CA ALA A 62 5.96 14.22 7.97
C ALA A 62 5.73 13.33 6.73
N GLY A 63 5.11 13.88 5.68
CA GLY A 63 4.96 13.22 4.40
C GLY A 63 3.84 12.18 4.31
N TYR A 64 2.86 12.14 5.22
CA TYR A 64 1.82 11.09 5.22
C TYR A 64 0.40 11.56 5.58
N VAL A 65 -0.57 10.72 5.25
CA VAL A 65 -1.96 10.80 5.68
C VAL A 65 -2.44 9.46 6.23
N VAL A 66 -3.49 9.48 7.04
CA VAL A 66 -4.22 8.29 7.51
C VAL A 66 -5.66 8.40 7.04
N LEU A 67 -6.14 7.40 6.30
CA LEU A 67 -7.51 7.34 5.76
C LEU A 67 -8.24 6.12 6.31
N LYS A 68 -9.51 6.27 6.72
CA LYS A 68 -10.34 5.11 7.07
C LYS A 68 -10.65 4.32 5.80
N ASP A 69 -10.35 3.03 5.79
CA ASP A 69 -10.68 2.16 4.65
C ASP A 69 -12.20 1.94 4.58
N LEU A 70 -12.74 1.76 3.38
CA LEU A 70 -14.15 1.38 3.22
C LEU A 70 -14.40 -0.08 3.64
N ASN A 71 -13.37 -0.92 3.56
CA ASN A 71 -13.42 -2.32 3.88
C ASN A 71 -12.96 -2.56 5.32
N GLY A 72 -13.78 -3.25 6.10
CA GLY A 72 -13.46 -3.65 7.46
C GLY A 72 -13.73 -2.56 8.52
N PRO A 73 -14.19 -2.96 9.73
CA PRO A 73 -14.64 -2.01 10.73
C PRO A 73 -13.52 -1.12 11.29
N LEU A 74 -12.30 -1.67 11.39
CA LEU A 74 -11.16 -1.02 12.05
C LEU A 74 -9.99 -0.74 11.10
N GLN A 75 -10.11 -1.05 9.81
CA GLN A 75 -8.99 -0.89 8.89
C GLN A 75 -8.76 0.58 8.52
N TYR A 76 -7.48 0.97 8.57
CA TYR A 76 -6.99 2.26 8.09
C TYR A 76 -5.89 2.05 7.04
N LEU A 77 -5.68 3.06 6.22
CA LEU A 77 -4.61 3.12 5.24
C LEU A 77 -3.66 4.26 5.61
N LEU A 78 -2.35 3.99 5.58
CA LEU A 78 -1.34 5.04 5.60
C LEU A 78 -0.75 5.22 4.21
N MET A 79 -0.73 6.47 3.74
CA MET A 79 -0.30 6.83 2.39
C MET A 79 0.57 8.10 2.41
N PRO A 80 1.49 8.29 1.46
CA PRO A 80 2.30 9.49 1.40
C PRO A 80 1.49 10.70 0.89
N THR A 81 1.87 11.91 1.30
CA THR A 81 1.31 13.18 0.79
C THR A 81 1.91 13.60 -0.55
N TYR A 82 2.68 12.73 -1.19
CA TYR A 82 3.33 12.95 -2.48
C TYR A 82 3.36 11.63 -3.26
N ARG A 83 3.71 11.68 -4.55
CA ARG A 83 3.57 10.53 -5.46
C ARG A 83 4.62 9.45 -5.18
N ILE A 84 4.15 8.32 -4.64
CA ILE A 84 4.84 7.02 -4.63
C ILE A 84 3.80 6.00 -5.04
N ASN A 85 4.06 5.17 -6.05
CA ASN A 85 3.03 4.25 -6.57
C ASN A 85 2.85 3.00 -5.68
N GLY A 86 3.95 2.49 -5.12
CA GLY A 86 3.94 1.32 -4.24
C GLY A 86 5.34 0.71 -4.12
N THR A 87 5.38 -0.59 -3.83
CA THR A 87 6.62 -1.33 -3.49
C THR A 87 7.72 -1.25 -4.55
N GLU A 88 7.36 -1.02 -5.81
CA GLU A 88 8.28 -0.89 -6.94
C GLU A 88 8.96 0.48 -7.06
N SER A 89 8.57 1.46 -6.24
CA SER A 89 9.12 2.81 -6.33
C SER A 89 10.58 2.85 -5.84
N PRO A 90 11.52 3.40 -6.63
CA PRO A 90 12.92 3.53 -6.21
C PRO A 90 13.10 4.47 -5.01
N LEU A 91 12.11 5.32 -4.72
CA LEU A 91 12.14 6.20 -3.56
C LEU A 91 12.16 5.41 -2.24
N LEU A 92 11.61 4.19 -2.21
CA LEU A 92 11.56 3.39 -0.97
C LEU A 92 12.92 2.90 -0.49
N THR A 93 13.95 2.95 -1.35
CA THR A 93 15.34 2.61 -1.01
C THR A 93 16.23 3.85 -0.86
N ASP A 94 15.64 5.04 -0.82
CA ASP A 94 16.33 6.28 -0.46
C ASP A 94 16.30 6.47 1.07
N PRO A 95 17.43 6.66 1.76
CA PRO A 95 17.47 6.86 3.21
C PRO A 95 16.75 8.13 3.70
N SER A 96 16.46 9.09 2.80
CA SER A 96 15.69 10.30 3.12
C SER A 96 14.17 10.08 3.07
N THR A 97 13.70 8.97 2.48
CA THR A 97 12.28 8.65 2.44
C THR A 97 11.75 8.32 3.84
N PRO A 98 10.61 8.90 4.26
CA PRO A 98 10.02 8.59 5.56
C PRO A 98 9.78 7.10 5.74
N ASN A 99 10.03 6.59 6.95
CA ASN A 99 9.71 5.21 7.27
C ASN A 99 8.20 5.01 7.44
N PHE A 100 7.50 4.80 6.33
CA PHE A 100 6.05 4.64 6.31
C PHE A 100 5.55 3.46 7.14
N PHE A 101 6.33 2.38 7.28
CA PHE A 101 5.96 1.26 8.16
C PHE A 101 6.00 1.66 9.64
N TRP A 102 7.01 2.44 10.05
CA TRP A 102 7.06 2.98 11.42
C TRP A 102 5.91 3.96 11.67
N LEU A 103 5.64 4.87 10.72
CA LEU A 103 4.50 5.80 10.81
C LEU A 103 3.17 5.03 10.90
N ALA A 104 3.02 3.93 10.15
CA ALA A 104 1.81 3.12 10.16
C ALA A 104 1.66 2.36 11.48
N TRP A 105 2.77 1.93 12.08
CA TRP A 105 2.75 1.38 13.44
C TRP A 105 2.23 2.40 14.44
N GLN A 106 2.70 3.65 14.40
CA GLN A 106 2.18 4.71 15.28
C GLN A 106 0.69 5.01 15.02
N ALA A 107 0.25 4.95 13.77
CA ALA A 107 -1.14 5.17 13.38
C ALA A 107 -2.11 4.04 13.80
N ARG A 108 -1.64 2.93 14.39
CA ARG A 108 -2.52 1.85 14.90
C ARG A 108 -3.52 2.32 15.95
N ASP A 109 -3.24 3.44 16.63
CA ASP A 109 -4.16 4.05 17.59
C ASP A 109 -5.50 4.49 16.97
N PHE A 110 -5.53 4.76 15.65
CA PHE A 110 -6.79 5.01 14.94
C PHE A 110 -7.73 3.79 14.99
N MET A 111 -7.19 2.56 15.06
CA MET A 111 -7.99 1.36 15.26
C MET A 111 -8.65 1.37 16.65
N SER A 112 -7.88 1.67 17.70
CA SER A 112 -8.39 1.78 19.08
C SER A 112 -9.46 2.85 19.22
N LYS A 113 -9.23 4.04 18.64
CA LYS A 113 -10.21 5.14 18.60
C LYS A 113 -11.52 4.70 17.94
N LYS A 114 -11.43 3.99 16.80
CA LYS A 114 -12.62 3.50 16.10
C LYS A 114 -13.32 2.37 16.84
N TYR A 115 -12.56 1.52 17.54
CA TYR A 115 -13.08 0.40 18.31
C TYR A 115 -13.76 0.86 19.62
N GLY A 116 -13.39 2.03 20.14
CA GLY A 116 -13.92 2.57 21.40
C GLY A 116 -13.20 2.06 22.65
N GLN A 117 -12.19 1.20 22.48
CA GLN A 117 -11.33 0.69 23.54
C GLN A 117 -9.95 0.30 22.98
N PRO A 118 -8.91 0.14 23.82
CA PRO A 118 -7.58 -0.23 23.35
C PRO A 118 -7.56 -1.54 22.55
N VAL A 119 -7.00 -1.50 21.33
CA VAL A 119 -6.67 -2.70 20.55
C VAL A 119 -5.27 -3.18 20.97
N PRO A 120 -5.10 -4.44 21.41
CA PRO A 120 -3.78 -4.95 21.79
C PRO A 120 -2.82 -4.97 20.60
N ASP A 121 -1.55 -4.58 20.80
CA ASP A 121 -0.52 -4.59 19.75
C ASP A 121 -0.38 -5.94 19.03
N ARG A 122 -0.60 -7.05 19.76
CA ARG A 122 -0.54 -8.42 19.22
C ARG A 122 -1.60 -8.71 18.15
N ALA A 123 -2.69 -7.94 18.16
CA ALA A 123 -3.79 -8.04 17.22
C ALA A 123 -3.57 -7.22 15.95
N VAL A 124 -2.60 -6.28 15.94
CA VAL A 124 -2.34 -5.39 14.80
C VAL A 124 -1.38 -6.04 13.81
N SER A 125 -1.61 -5.80 12.52
CA SER A 125 -0.70 -6.10 11.43
C SER A 125 -0.62 -4.94 10.45
N LEU A 126 0.56 -4.79 9.85
CA LEU A 126 0.84 -3.83 8.78
C LEU A 126 1.20 -4.61 7.51
N ALA A 127 0.57 -4.29 6.39
CA ALA A 127 0.82 -4.97 5.12
C ALA A 127 0.78 -4.00 3.94
N ILE A 128 1.62 -4.25 2.95
CA ILE A 128 1.59 -3.58 1.64
C ILE A 128 1.61 -4.63 0.54
N ASN A 129 0.77 -4.43 -0.47
CA ASN A 129 0.69 -5.34 -1.60
C ASN A 129 1.58 -4.86 -2.76
N SER A 130 2.15 -5.81 -3.50
CA SER A 130 2.85 -5.53 -4.75
C SER A 130 1.89 -5.01 -5.83
N ARG A 131 2.43 -4.58 -6.97
CA ARG A 131 1.61 -4.13 -8.11
C ARG A 131 0.56 -5.16 -8.54
N THR A 132 0.91 -6.45 -8.57
CA THR A 132 -0.02 -7.53 -8.96
C THR A 132 -1.03 -7.89 -7.88
N GLY A 133 -0.82 -7.48 -6.63
CA GLY A 133 -1.71 -7.74 -5.50
C GLY A 133 -2.60 -6.55 -5.10
N ARG A 134 -2.61 -5.47 -5.89
CA ARG A 134 -3.34 -4.23 -5.57
C ARG A 134 -4.12 -3.70 -6.76
N THR A 135 -5.04 -2.77 -6.51
CA THR A 135 -5.84 -2.09 -7.54
C THR A 135 -5.62 -0.59 -7.59
N GLN A 136 -4.90 -0.03 -6.60
CA GLN A 136 -4.66 1.40 -6.44
C GLN A 136 -3.17 1.72 -6.66
N ASN A 137 -2.90 2.80 -7.38
CA ASN A 137 -1.55 3.23 -7.76
C ASN A 137 -0.99 4.37 -6.91
N HIS A 138 -1.37 4.39 -5.64
CA HIS A 138 -0.76 5.24 -4.65
C HIS A 138 -0.35 4.37 -3.49
N PHE A 139 0.89 4.47 -3.03
CA PHE A 139 1.44 3.67 -1.94
C PHE A 139 0.47 3.70 -0.76
N HIS A 140 0.09 2.52 -0.27
CA HIS A 140 -0.79 2.39 0.88
C HIS A 140 -0.39 1.18 1.73
N ILE A 141 -0.15 1.42 3.02
CA ILE A 141 -0.01 0.35 4.02
C ILE A 141 -1.38 0.14 4.66
N HIS A 142 -1.85 -1.10 4.64
CA HIS A 142 -3.01 -1.56 5.39
C HIS A 142 -2.63 -1.69 6.87
N ILE A 143 -3.37 -0.99 7.73
CA ILE A 143 -3.30 -1.08 9.19
C ILE A 143 -4.58 -1.79 9.64
N SER A 144 -4.48 -3.06 10.02
CA SER A 144 -5.66 -3.88 10.32
C SER A 144 -5.34 -5.04 11.26
N CYS A 145 -6.37 -5.81 11.63
CA CYS A 145 -6.19 -6.95 12.51
C CYS A 145 -5.47 -8.10 11.80
N ILE A 146 -4.51 -8.73 12.47
CA ILE A 146 -3.88 -9.96 12.01
C ILE A 146 -4.89 -11.12 12.09
N ARG A 147 -4.80 -12.07 11.17
CA ARG A 147 -5.60 -13.30 11.26
C ARG A 147 -5.14 -14.17 12.44
N PRO A 148 -6.05 -14.86 13.16
CA PRO A 148 -5.69 -15.72 14.28
C PRO A 148 -4.68 -16.82 13.93
N ASP A 149 -4.87 -17.49 12.78
CA ASP A 149 -3.99 -18.56 12.29
C ASP A 149 -2.57 -18.05 12.02
N VAL A 150 -2.44 -16.87 11.40
CA VAL A 150 -1.15 -16.22 11.15
C VAL A 150 -0.46 -15.83 12.46
N ARG A 151 -1.20 -15.27 13.44
CA ARG A 151 -0.65 -14.91 14.75
C ARG A 151 -0.05 -16.12 15.45
N GLU A 152 -0.82 -17.21 15.51
CA GLU A 152 -0.38 -18.47 16.13
C GLU A 152 0.85 -19.05 15.41
N GLN A 153 0.86 -19.03 14.08
CA GLN A 153 1.99 -19.53 13.29
C GLN A 153 3.28 -18.72 13.50
N LEU A 154 3.16 -17.39 13.62
CA LEU A 154 4.31 -16.52 13.95
C LEU A 154 4.81 -16.77 15.38
N ASP A 155 3.90 -16.95 16.34
CA ASP A 155 4.26 -17.22 17.75
C ASP A 155 4.98 -18.57 17.88
N LYS A 156 4.51 -19.62 17.21
CA LYS A 156 5.16 -20.94 17.19
C LYS A 156 6.57 -20.92 16.60
N ASN A 157 6.85 -19.99 15.69
CA ASN A 157 8.13 -19.86 15.01
C ASN A 157 9.07 -18.84 15.66
N LEU A 158 8.75 -18.31 16.84
CA LEU A 158 9.54 -17.24 17.47
C LEU A 158 11.04 -17.60 17.57
N ALA A 159 11.38 -18.82 17.96
CA ALA A 159 12.78 -19.26 18.06
C ALA A 159 13.50 -19.33 16.69
N ASN A 160 12.75 -19.54 15.60
CA ASN A 160 13.29 -19.70 14.25
C ASN A 160 13.45 -18.38 13.49
N ILE A 161 12.78 -17.32 13.93
CA ILE A 161 12.87 -15.99 13.29
C ILE A 161 14.13 -15.28 13.81
N SER A 162 15.15 -15.15 12.98
CA SER A 162 16.45 -14.52 13.33
C SER A 162 16.56 -13.08 12.82
N SER A 163 17.68 -12.39 13.07
CA SER A 163 17.97 -11.07 12.48
C SER A 163 18.34 -11.12 10.99
N ARG A 164 18.42 -12.31 10.38
CA ARG A 164 18.62 -12.52 8.95
C ARG A 164 17.29 -12.88 8.28
N TRP A 165 17.10 -12.43 7.05
CA TRP A 165 15.99 -12.89 6.22
C TRP A 165 16.15 -14.37 5.90
N LEU A 166 15.20 -15.18 6.36
CA LEU A 166 15.13 -16.62 6.10
C LEU A 166 13.69 -17.02 5.83
N PRO A 167 13.43 -18.09 5.04
CA PRO A 167 12.08 -18.60 4.87
C PRO A 167 11.43 -18.95 6.22
N LEU A 168 10.20 -18.48 6.43
CA LEU A 168 9.39 -18.82 7.59
C LEU A 168 8.94 -20.29 7.48
N PRO A 169 9.22 -21.15 8.47
CA PRO A 169 8.79 -22.53 8.42
C PRO A 169 7.27 -22.68 8.26
N GLY A 170 6.86 -23.39 7.19
CA GLY A 170 5.46 -23.58 6.81
C GLY A 170 4.83 -22.43 6.02
N GLY A 171 5.56 -21.34 5.76
CA GLY A 171 5.06 -20.19 5.00
C GLY A 171 3.87 -19.49 5.69
N LEU A 172 3.12 -18.68 4.96
CA LEU A 172 1.82 -18.15 5.39
C LEU A 172 0.83 -18.31 4.25
N ARG A 173 -0.36 -18.83 4.55
CA ARG A 173 -1.46 -18.96 3.58
C ARG A 173 -1.09 -19.72 2.30
N GLY A 174 -0.19 -20.72 2.41
CA GLY A 174 0.27 -21.52 1.27
C GLY A 174 1.33 -20.84 0.40
N HIS A 175 1.88 -19.71 0.85
CA HIS A 175 2.97 -19.00 0.16
C HIS A 175 4.22 -18.96 1.03
N GLU A 176 5.37 -18.92 0.37
CA GLU A 176 6.65 -18.66 1.04
C GLU A 176 6.72 -17.20 1.50
N TYR A 177 7.22 -17.00 2.72
CA TYR A 177 7.49 -15.68 3.29
C TYR A 177 8.89 -15.70 3.86
N LEU A 178 9.70 -14.70 3.53
CA LEU A 178 10.91 -14.43 4.29
C LEU A 178 10.53 -13.70 5.58
N ALA A 179 11.13 -14.10 6.70
CA ALA A 179 10.94 -13.49 8.00
C ALA A 179 12.27 -12.99 8.57
N ARG A 180 12.21 -11.85 9.25
CA ARG A 180 13.33 -11.24 9.96
C ARG A 180 12.82 -10.62 11.25
N ARG A 181 13.50 -10.89 12.37
CA ARG A 181 13.32 -10.21 13.65
C ARG A 181 13.98 -8.84 13.55
N VAL A 182 13.24 -7.82 13.95
CA VAL A 182 13.72 -6.44 14.07
C VAL A 182 13.31 -5.90 15.43
N THR A 183 14.20 -5.14 16.06
CA THR A 183 13.89 -4.36 17.26
C THR A 183 13.24 -3.03 16.89
N GLU A 184 12.59 -2.40 17.85
CA GLU A 184 12.05 -1.04 17.68
C GLU A 184 13.15 -0.04 17.30
N SER A 185 14.31 -0.09 17.97
CA SER A 185 15.45 0.77 17.67
C SER A 185 15.97 0.62 16.24
N GLU A 186 15.99 -0.61 15.70
CA GLU A 186 16.35 -0.83 14.29
C GLU A 186 15.29 -0.27 13.36
N LEU A 187 14.01 -0.48 13.67
CA LEU A 187 12.91 -0.03 12.83
C LEU A 187 12.78 1.50 12.82
N VAL A 188 13.08 2.20 13.90
CA VAL A 188 13.14 3.68 13.91
C VAL A 188 14.23 4.19 12.96
N GLN A 189 15.35 3.46 12.83
CA GLN A 189 16.49 3.88 12.01
C GLN A 189 16.36 3.51 10.52
N ARG A 190 15.75 2.37 10.20
CA ARG A 190 15.67 1.87 8.81
C ARG A 190 14.28 1.31 8.51
N SER A 191 13.76 1.61 7.33
CA SER A 191 12.51 1.02 6.86
C SER A 191 12.68 -0.47 6.52
N PRO A 192 11.60 -1.27 6.54
CA PRO A 192 11.64 -2.64 6.04
C PRO A 192 12.11 -2.73 4.57
N PHE A 193 11.85 -1.71 3.76
CA PHE A 193 12.33 -1.63 2.37
C PHE A 193 13.85 -1.47 2.27
N MET A 194 14.47 -0.70 3.18
CA MET A 194 15.93 -0.55 3.26
C MET A 194 16.63 -1.80 3.80
N MET A 195 15.89 -2.66 4.50
CA MET A 195 16.42 -3.89 5.09
C MET A 195 16.31 -5.11 4.18
N LEU A 196 15.46 -5.04 3.15
CA LEU A 196 15.19 -6.10 2.17
C LEU A 196 16.19 -6.00 1.01
#